data_AF-A0A1E7KZ71-F1
#
_entry.id   AF-A0A1E7KZ71-F1
#
_cell.length_a   1.000
_cell.length_b   1.000
_cell.length_c   1.000
_cell.angle_alpha   90.00
_cell.angle_beta   90.00
_cell.angle_gamma   90.00
#
_symmetry.space_group_name_H-M   'P 1'
#
loop_
_entity.id
_entity.type
_entity.pdbx_description
1 polymer ?
#
loop_
_entity_poly.entity_id
_entity_poly.type
_entity_poly.pdbx_seq_one_letter_code
_entity_poly.pdbx_strand_id
1 'polypeptide(L)'
;MSPSGHDQHFPLLPPVPRPDELVLDDPAWTFPSVCAGGGGMALLRVWRTADGHLAIVTESGVGVSITNSAEEITAKLRAQFPGRLTVMEHWRTGDGADHERLDQVIVTGRRTRWRPVWPIPPTNPDYAVHEAWMRAYGDALLVARDG
;
A
#
# COMPACT_ATOMS: atom_id res chain seq x y z
N MET A 1 -21.73 -29.19 5.49
CA MET A 1 -20.89 -28.85 4.32
C MET A 1 -20.87 -27.34 4.22
N SER A 2 -19.78 -26.71 4.66
CA SER A 2 -19.63 -25.25 4.58
C SER A 2 -18.88 -24.92 3.29
N PRO A 3 -19.30 -23.90 2.51
CA PRO A 3 -18.51 -23.44 1.38
C PRO A 3 -17.32 -22.65 1.92
N SER A 4 -16.20 -23.35 2.15
CA SER A 4 -14.90 -22.74 2.42
C SER A 4 -14.31 -22.24 1.11
N GLY A 5 -14.86 -21.15 0.60
CA GLY A 5 -14.41 -20.47 -0.60
C GLY A 5 -14.47 -18.97 -0.38
N HIS A 6 -13.66 -18.44 0.53
CA HIS A 6 -13.33 -17.03 0.47
C HIS A 6 -12.48 -16.86 -0.78
N ASP A 7 -13.14 -16.53 -1.88
CA ASP A 7 -12.54 -16.20 -3.15
C ASP A 7 -11.51 -15.08 -2.90
N GLN A 8 -10.22 -15.44 -2.98
CA GLN A 8 -9.09 -14.63 -2.54
C GLN A 8 -8.73 -13.59 -3.61
N HIS A 9 -9.67 -12.71 -3.92
CA HIS A 9 -9.48 -11.64 -4.88
C HIS A 9 -8.91 -10.40 -4.20
N PHE A 10 -7.98 -9.74 -4.89
CA PHE A 10 -7.55 -8.41 -4.50
C PHE A 10 -8.72 -7.44 -4.53
N PRO A 11 -8.93 -6.63 -3.47
CA PRO A 11 -9.87 -5.53 -3.51
C PRO A 11 -9.61 -4.66 -4.73
N LEU A 12 -10.67 -4.17 -5.37
CA LEU A 12 -10.55 -3.16 -6.41
C LEU A 12 -9.82 -1.93 -5.85
N LEU A 13 -9.05 -1.28 -6.72
CA LEU A 13 -8.35 -0.04 -6.38
C LEU A 13 -9.41 1.06 -6.13
N PRO A 14 -9.40 1.72 -4.97
CA PRO A 14 -10.43 2.72 -4.65
C PRO A 14 -10.17 4.02 -5.41
N PRO A 15 -11.22 4.78 -5.78
CA PRO A 15 -11.05 6.13 -6.34
C PRO A 15 -10.56 7.11 -5.25
N VAL A 16 -9.47 7.84 -5.49
CA VAL A 16 -8.89 8.80 -4.51
C VAL A 16 -8.22 10.00 -5.20
N PRO A 17 -8.94 11.10 -5.50
CA PRO A 17 -8.36 12.24 -6.22
C PRO A 17 -8.14 13.52 -5.40
N ARG A 18 -8.68 13.66 -4.18
CA ARG A 18 -8.79 15.00 -3.56
C ARG A 18 -7.84 15.22 -2.37
N PRO A 19 -7.06 16.32 -2.34
CA PRO A 19 -6.16 16.62 -1.22
C PRO A 19 -6.82 16.71 0.16
N ASP A 20 -8.08 17.14 0.24
CA ASP A 20 -8.87 17.23 1.47
C ASP A 20 -9.25 15.86 2.05
N GLU A 21 -9.13 14.79 1.26
CA GLU A 21 -9.31 13.42 1.74
C GLU A 21 -8.03 12.86 2.38
N LEU A 22 -6.89 13.55 2.29
CA LEU A 22 -5.66 13.16 2.99
C LEU A 22 -5.86 13.34 4.49
N VAL A 23 -5.90 12.22 5.22
CA VAL A 23 -6.14 12.19 6.66
C VAL A 23 -4.86 12.02 7.48
N LEU A 24 -3.78 11.54 6.86
CA LEU A 24 -2.46 11.40 7.47
C LEU A 24 -1.37 11.57 6.42
N ASP A 25 -0.37 12.38 6.73
CA ASP A 25 0.87 12.53 5.97
C ASP A 25 2.02 12.57 6.99
N ASP A 26 2.71 11.45 7.16
CA ASP A 26 3.78 11.28 8.14
C ASP A 26 5.06 10.84 7.41
N PRO A 27 6.05 11.74 7.23
CA PRO A 27 7.27 11.43 6.50
C PRO A 27 8.25 10.54 7.29
N ALA A 28 8.00 10.32 8.57
CA ALA A 28 8.88 9.57 9.48
C ALA A 28 8.07 8.56 10.31
N TRP A 29 7.07 7.94 9.68
CA TRP A 29 6.17 7.01 10.34
C TRP A 29 6.91 5.74 10.74
N THR A 30 6.89 5.42 12.03
CA THR A 30 7.52 4.21 12.55
C THR A 30 6.56 3.03 12.51
N PHE A 31 7.07 1.82 12.29
CA PHE A 31 6.28 0.59 12.38
C PHE A 31 7.02 -0.50 13.14
N PRO A 32 6.30 -1.38 13.86
CA PRO A 32 6.90 -2.52 14.51
C PRO A 32 7.22 -3.63 13.49
N SER A 33 8.18 -4.48 13.84
CA SER A 33 8.53 -5.67 13.07
C SER A 33 8.98 -6.78 14.01
N VAL A 34 8.48 -8.00 13.78
CA VAL A 34 9.00 -9.19 14.48
C VAL A 34 10.28 -9.73 13.87
N CYS A 35 10.70 -9.21 12.71
CA CYS A 35 11.99 -9.53 12.11
C CYS A 35 13.15 -8.89 12.90
N ALA A 36 14.39 -9.18 12.48
CA ALA A 36 15.63 -8.91 13.21
C ALA A 36 15.99 -7.43 13.50
N GLY A 37 15.06 -6.48 13.39
CA GLY A 37 15.29 -5.06 13.66
C GLY A 37 14.23 -4.39 14.54
N GLY A 38 13.22 -5.11 15.05
CA GLY A 38 12.18 -4.56 15.95
C GLY A 38 11.22 -3.54 15.32
N GLY A 39 11.53 -3.05 14.13
CA GLY A 39 10.74 -2.08 13.38
C GLY A 39 11.53 -1.38 12.28
N GLY A 40 10.90 -0.37 11.71
CA GLY A 40 11.50 0.50 10.71
C GLY A 40 10.78 1.84 10.65
N MET A 41 11.25 2.68 9.74
CA MET A 41 10.61 3.95 9.40
C MET A 41 10.21 3.94 7.92
N ALA A 42 9.09 4.56 7.61
CA ALA A 42 8.58 4.72 6.27
C ALA A 42 7.86 6.06 6.15
N LEU A 43 7.65 6.52 4.93
CA LEU A 43 6.69 7.60 4.69
C LEU A 43 5.30 6.98 4.59
N LEU A 44 4.36 7.44 5.41
CA LEU A 44 2.97 6.99 5.40
C LEU A 44 2.05 8.12 4.96
N ARG A 45 1.28 7.87 3.90
CA ARG A 45 0.15 8.71 3.52
C ARG A 45 -1.14 7.91 3.52
N VAL A 46 -2.19 8.48 4.08
CA VAL A 46 -3.52 7.85 4.16
C VAL A 46 -4.58 8.80 3.70
N TRP A 47 -5.42 8.34 2.78
CA TRP A 47 -6.59 9.06 2.28
C TRP A 47 -7.88 8.34 2.67
N ARG A 48 -8.94 9.11 2.91
CA ARG A 48 -10.29 8.59 3.01
C ARG A 48 -10.82 8.24 1.62
N THR A 49 -11.59 7.15 1.56
CA THR A 49 -12.31 6.68 0.38
C THR A 49 -13.81 6.66 0.69
N ALA A 50 -14.64 6.43 -0.33
CA ALA A 50 -16.09 6.33 -0.12
C ALA A 50 -16.51 5.22 0.86
N ASP A 51 -15.68 4.17 1.01
CA ASP A 51 -15.97 2.97 1.81
C ASP A 51 -14.93 2.66 2.89
N GLY A 52 -13.96 3.55 3.11
CA GLY A 52 -12.87 3.33 4.07
C GLY A 52 -11.65 4.21 3.83
N HIS A 53 -10.47 3.57 3.72
CA HIS A 53 -9.19 4.26 3.59
C HIS A 53 -8.25 3.58 2.57
N LEU A 54 -7.42 4.38 1.93
CA LEU A 54 -6.25 3.97 1.15
C LEU A 54 -5.00 4.43 1.90
N ALA A 55 -4.12 3.49 2.25
CA ALA A 55 -2.81 3.80 2.83
C ALA A 55 -1.72 3.45 1.82
N ILE A 56 -0.80 4.38 1.56
CA ILE A 56 0.42 4.14 0.80
C ILE A 56 1.60 4.26 1.77
N VAL A 57 2.32 3.16 1.93
CA VAL A 57 3.54 3.08 2.74
C VAL A 57 4.73 3.09 1.79
N THR A 58 5.53 4.14 1.84
CA THR A 58 6.72 4.30 1.00
C THR A 58 7.97 3.93 1.78
N GLU A 59 8.76 3.01 1.25
CA GLU A 59 10.04 2.59 1.83
C GLU A 59 10.98 3.79 2.01
N SER A 60 11.76 3.79 3.09
CA SER A 60 12.77 4.81 3.37
C SER A 60 14.18 4.25 3.53
N GLY A 61 14.34 2.91 3.51
CA GLY A 61 15.62 2.23 3.70
C GLY A 61 16.10 2.21 5.16
N VAL A 62 15.28 2.67 6.11
CA VAL A 62 15.64 2.76 7.53
C VAL A 62 15.01 1.63 8.34
N GLY A 63 15.86 0.72 8.80
CA GLY A 63 15.46 -0.42 9.65
C GLY A 63 15.04 -1.63 8.83
N VAL A 64 13.97 -2.32 9.25
CA VAL A 64 13.42 -3.46 8.51
C VAL A 64 12.60 -2.97 7.32
N SER A 65 12.71 -3.64 6.17
CA SER A 65 11.92 -3.29 4.99
C SER A 65 10.42 -3.46 5.20
N ILE A 66 9.63 -2.63 4.52
CA ILE A 66 8.17 -2.66 4.61
C ILE A 66 7.58 -3.99 4.09
N THR A 67 8.25 -4.65 3.13
CA THR A 67 7.87 -6.00 2.67
C THR A 67 7.94 -7.02 3.81
N ASN A 68 9.00 -6.98 4.60
CA ASN A 68 9.23 -7.93 5.70
C ASN A 68 8.32 -7.66 6.90
N SER A 69 7.72 -6.47 6.98
CA SER A 69 6.82 -6.05 8.07
C SER A 69 5.38 -5.84 7.62
N ALA A 70 5.00 -6.38 6.47
CA ALA A 70 3.69 -6.13 5.88
C ALA A 70 2.52 -6.58 6.77
N GLU A 71 2.68 -7.67 7.54
CA GLU A 71 1.66 -8.16 8.48
C GLU A 71 1.45 -7.17 9.63
N GLU A 72 2.54 -6.73 10.26
CA GLU A 72 2.55 -5.79 11.37
C GLU A 72 2.09 -4.40 10.97
N ILE A 73 2.57 -3.90 9.82
CA ILE A 73 2.15 -2.63 9.22
C ILE A 73 0.64 -2.67 8.96
N THR A 74 0.14 -3.72 8.30
CA THR A 74 -1.29 -3.85 8.01
C THR A 74 -2.11 -3.94 9.30
N ALA A 75 -1.64 -4.67 10.31
CA ALA A 75 -2.32 -4.76 11.61
C ALA A 75 -2.36 -3.40 12.32
N LYS A 76 -1.25 -2.66 12.34
CA LYS A 76 -1.16 -1.31 12.92
C LYS A 76 -2.12 -0.33 12.21
N LEU A 77 -2.14 -0.34 10.88
CA LEU A 77 -3.04 0.50 10.10
C LEU A 77 -4.50 0.14 10.32
N ARG A 78 -4.86 -1.15 10.38
CA ARG A 78 -6.25 -1.59 10.67
C ARG A 78 -6.72 -1.21 12.06
N ALA A 79 -5.82 -1.18 13.04
CA ALA A 79 -6.15 -0.72 14.39
C ALA A 79 -6.41 0.79 14.43
N GLN A 80 -5.74 1.56 13.56
CA GLN A 80 -5.85 3.02 13.50
C GLN A 80 -7.00 3.51 12.59
N PHE A 81 -7.27 2.80 11.49
CA PHE A 81 -8.22 3.20 10.45
C PHE A 81 -9.35 2.16 10.35
N PRO A 82 -10.49 2.36 11.04
CA PRO A 82 -11.61 1.44 11.00
C PRO A 82 -12.28 1.43 9.61
N GLY A 83 -12.93 0.31 9.27
CA GLY A 83 -13.61 0.12 7.99
C GLY A 83 -12.73 -0.62 6.97
N ARG A 84 -13.06 -0.46 5.68
CA ARG A 84 -12.26 -1.07 4.61
C ARG A 84 -10.91 -0.37 4.53
N LEU A 85 -9.83 -1.13 4.43
CA LEU A 85 -8.49 -0.60 4.26
C LEU A 85 -7.83 -1.23 3.04
N THR A 86 -7.42 -0.41 2.09
CA THR A 86 -6.51 -0.79 1.02
C THR A 86 -5.11 -0.34 1.41
N VAL A 87 -4.15 -1.27 1.45
CA VAL A 87 -2.75 -0.98 1.73
C VAL A 87 -1.95 -1.14 0.45
N MET A 88 -1.14 -0.13 0.14
CA MET A 88 -0.17 -0.16 -0.93
C MET A 88 1.24 -0.07 -0.33
N GLU A 89 2.10 -0.93 -0.82
CA GLU A 89 3.53 -0.84 -0.68
C GLU A 89 4.09 -0.03 -1.85
N HIS A 90 4.90 0.97 -1.56
CA HIS A 90 5.53 1.82 -2.55
C HIS A 90 7.05 1.82 -2.34
N TRP A 91 7.79 1.55 -3.41
CA TRP A 91 9.24 1.61 -3.43
C TRP A 91 9.68 2.63 -4.46
N ARG A 92 10.57 3.55 -4.07
CA ARG A 92 11.20 4.47 -5.01
C ARG A 92 12.44 3.85 -5.63
N THR A 93 12.81 4.33 -6.81
CA THR A 93 14.08 3.97 -7.43
C THR A 93 15.22 4.33 -6.49
N GLY A 94 16.12 3.38 -6.21
CA GLY A 94 17.29 3.60 -5.34
C GLY A 94 17.07 3.19 -3.87
N ASP A 95 15.83 3.06 -3.40
CA ASP A 95 15.53 2.65 -2.03
C ASP A 95 15.49 1.12 -1.89
N GLY A 96 16.43 0.41 -2.52
CA GLY A 96 16.45 -1.06 -2.58
C GLY A 96 15.58 -1.66 -3.70
N ALA A 97 15.09 -0.83 -4.62
CA ALA A 97 14.41 -1.22 -5.85
C ALA A 97 15.12 -0.66 -7.09
N ASP A 98 15.22 -1.47 -8.15
CA ASP A 98 15.80 -1.06 -9.44
C ASP A 98 14.94 -0.03 -10.19
N HIS A 99 13.65 0.04 -9.84
CA HIS A 99 12.68 0.98 -10.39
C HIS A 99 11.61 1.30 -9.33
N GLU A 100 10.95 2.44 -9.51
CA GLU A 100 9.80 2.81 -8.70
C GLU A 100 8.65 1.83 -8.96
N ARG A 101 8.01 1.35 -7.89
CA ARG A 101 6.88 0.42 -7.99
C ARG A 101 5.86 0.63 -6.88
N LEU A 102 4.61 0.30 -7.21
CA LEU A 102 3.46 0.30 -6.34
C LEU A 102 2.80 -1.07 -6.40
N ASP A 103 2.71 -1.72 -5.24
CA ASP A 103 2.12 -3.04 -5.07
C ASP A 103 0.96 -2.96 -4.07
N GLN A 104 -0.19 -3.52 -4.41
CA GLN A 104 -1.27 -3.69 -3.44
C GLN A 104 -0.96 -4.88 -2.53
N VAL A 105 -1.12 -4.68 -1.23
CA VAL A 105 -0.84 -5.69 -0.20
C VAL A 105 -2.15 -6.23 0.36
N ILE A 106 -2.26 -7.56 0.45
CA ILE A 106 -3.29 -8.24 1.24
C ILE A 106 -2.62 -9.10 2.30
N VAL A 107 -3.09 -8.95 3.53
CA VAL A 107 -2.79 -9.85 4.64
C VAL A 107 -4.07 -10.62 5.01
N THR A 108 -4.01 -11.96 4.88
CA THR A 108 -5.10 -12.87 5.22
C THR A 108 -4.59 -13.93 6.19
N GLY A 109 -4.93 -13.80 7.47
CA GLY A 109 -4.34 -14.65 8.52
C GLY A 109 -2.83 -14.39 8.62
N ARG A 110 -2.02 -15.43 8.41
CA ARG A 110 -0.53 -15.37 8.40
C ARG A 110 0.06 -15.46 7.00
N ARG A 111 -0.68 -14.97 6.00
CA ARG A 111 -0.22 -14.97 4.61
C ARG A 111 -0.34 -13.57 4.05
N THR A 112 0.78 -13.08 3.55
CA THR A 112 0.85 -11.83 2.80
C THR A 112 0.98 -12.12 1.31
N ARG A 113 0.27 -11.34 0.50
CA ARG A 113 0.32 -11.39 -0.96
C ARG A 113 0.40 -9.98 -1.52
N TRP A 114 1.09 -9.88 -2.64
CA TRP A 114 1.27 -8.64 -3.39
C TRP A 114 0.65 -8.76 -4.78
N ARG A 115 0.03 -7.68 -5.24
CA ARG A 115 -0.39 -7.51 -6.63
C ARG A 115 0.28 -6.27 -7.19
N PRO A 116 1.11 -6.41 -8.22
CA PRO A 116 1.65 -5.26 -8.95
C PRO A 116 0.54 -4.37 -9.47
N VAL A 117 0.59 -3.09 -9.08
CA VAL A 117 -0.29 -2.04 -9.59
C VAL A 117 0.43 -1.25 -10.66
N TRP A 118 1.67 -0.82 -10.39
CA TRP A 118 2.46 -0.04 -11.33
C TRP A 118 3.98 -0.18 -11.05
N PRO A 119 4.84 -0.20 -12.07
CA PRO A 119 4.51 -0.46 -13.47
C PRO A 119 4.09 -1.93 -13.66
N ILE A 120 3.22 -2.20 -14.64
CA ILE A 120 2.91 -3.57 -15.09
C ILE A 120 2.98 -3.67 -16.61
N PRO A 121 3.38 -4.83 -17.17
CA PRO A 121 3.50 -4.97 -18.62
C PRO A 121 2.12 -4.96 -19.31
N PRO A 122 2.02 -4.50 -20.57
CA PRO A 122 0.77 -4.54 -21.35
C PRO A 122 0.14 -5.94 -21.50
N THR A 123 0.92 -7.00 -21.30
CA THR A 123 0.44 -8.39 -21.32
C THR A 123 -0.28 -8.80 -20.04
N ASN A 124 -0.23 -7.98 -18.97
CA ASN A 124 -0.96 -8.24 -17.75
C ASN A 124 -2.48 -8.04 -17.99
N PRO A 125 -3.35 -9.01 -17.61
CA PRO A 125 -4.80 -8.87 -17.78
C PRO A 125 -5.41 -7.62 -17.13
N ASP A 126 -4.81 -7.13 -16.04
CA ASP A 126 -5.28 -5.94 -15.31
C ASP A 126 -4.68 -4.62 -15.85
N TYR A 127 -3.86 -4.66 -16.91
CA TYR A 127 -3.11 -3.50 -17.43
C TYR A 127 -3.99 -2.27 -17.65
N ALA A 128 -5.06 -2.38 -18.43
CA ALA A 128 -5.91 -1.23 -18.76
C ALA A 128 -6.58 -0.62 -17.52
N VAL A 129 -6.97 -1.45 -16.54
CA VAL A 129 -7.62 -0.99 -15.31
C VAL A 129 -6.61 -0.28 -14.41
N HIS A 130 -5.43 -0.85 -14.22
CA HIS A 130 -4.38 -0.22 -13.41
C HIS A 130 -3.81 1.04 -14.06
N GLU A 131 -3.62 1.05 -15.38
CA GLU A 131 -3.19 2.23 -16.12
C GLU A 131 -4.21 3.38 -15.98
N ALA A 132 -5.51 3.08 -16.13
CA ALA A 132 -6.56 4.07 -15.94
C ALA A 132 -6.59 4.61 -14.50
N TRP A 133 -6.41 3.75 -13.50
CA TRP A 133 -6.34 4.15 -12.09
C TRP A 133 -5.11 5.02 -11.79
N MET A 134 -3.94 4.64 -12.30
CA MET A 134 -2.70 5.42 -12.15
C MET A 134 -2.85 6.82 -12.75
N ARG A 135 -3.38 6.89 -13.98
CA ARG A 135 -3.63 8.16 -14.67
C ARG A 135 -4.65 9.04 -13.95
N ALA A 136 -5.69 8.44 -13.37
CA ALA A 136 -6.74 9.18 -12.69
C ALA A 136 -6.34 9.66 -11.28
N TYR A 137 -5.54 8.85 -10.56
CA TYR A 137 -5.28 9.03 -9.14
C TYR A 137 -3.81 8.82 -8.78
N GLY A 138 -3.22 7.70 -9.22
CA GLY A 138 -1.90 7.25 -8.79
C GLY A 138 -0.81 8.30 -8.92
N ASP A 139 -0.72 8.99 -10.05
CA ASP A 139 0.33 10.01 -10.27
C ASP A 139 0.27 11.11 -9.19
N ALA A 140 -0.92 11.62 -8.90
CA ALA A 140 -1.12 12.65 -7.88
C ALA A 140 -0.85 12.12 -6.46
N LEU A 141 -1.14 10.85 -6.20
CA LEU A 141 -0.88 10.20 -4.91
C LEU A 141 0.61 9.95 -4.67
N LEU A 142 1.38 9.68 -5.73
CA LEU A 142 2.80 9.37 -5.61
C LEU A 142 3.70 10.61 -5.57
N VAL A 143 3.27 11.74 -6.14
CA VAL A 143 4.01 13.02 -6.06
C VAL A 143 4.42 13.30 -4.61
N ALA A 144 5.73 13.44 -4.39
CA ALA A 144 6.26 13.88 -3.10
C ALA A 144 5.72 15.28 -2.82
N ARG A 145 5.12 15.45 -1.64
CA ARG A 145 4.95 16.79 -1.09
C ARG A 145 6.24 17.12 -0.38
N ASP A 146 7.10 17.86 -1.08
CA ASP A 146 8.26 18.48 -0.44
C ASP A 146 7.72 19.43 0.63
N GLY A 147 7.93 19.06 1.89
CA GLY A 147 7.72 19.93 3.05
C GLY A 147 8.96 20.76 3.33
#